data_AF-A0A952WQ76-F1
#
_entry.id   AF-A0A952WQ76-F1
#
_cell.length_a   1.000
_cell.length_b   1.000
_cell.length_c   1.000
_cell.angle_alpha   90.00
_cell.angle_beta   90.00
_cell.angle_gamma   90.00
#
_symmetry.space_group_name_H-M   'P 1'
#
loop_
_entity.id
_entity.type
_entity.pdbx_description
1 polymer ?
#
loop_
_entity_poly.entity_id
_entity_poly.type
_entity_poly.pdbx_seq_one_letter_code
_entity_poly.pdbx_strand_id
1 'polypeptide(L)' 'MPDWTHAATVAVQPNDVTMVVMVGGMVFAIIAIVGSYVTKIVRVRSFEASRREISAYVAEGTISAEDATKLLAAGAPKAK' A
#
# COMPACT_ATOMS: atom_id res chain seq x y z
N MET A 1 -58.46 2.74 -2.52
CA MET A 1 -57.20 1.98 -2.58
C MET A 1 -56.07 2.99 -2.44
N PRO A 2 -55.20 2.90 -1.41
CA PRO A 2 -54.09 3.83 -1.26
C PRO A 2 -53.09 3.58 -2.41
N ASP A 3 -52.56 4.63 -2.99
CA ASP A 3 -51.57 4.64 -4.05
C ASP A 3 -50.16 4.59 -3.45
N TRP A 4 -49.43 3.50 -3.69
CA TRP A 4 -48.13 3.22 -3.08
C TRP A 4 -46.99 3.88 -3.87
N THR A 5 -47.31 4.85 -4.72
CA THR A 5 -46.38 5.51 -5.64
C THR A 5 -45.69 6.72 -5.02
N HIS A 6 -45.42 6.68 -3.71
CA HIS A 6 -44.33 7.45 -3.13
C HIS A 6 -43.03 6.72 -3.43
N ALA A 7 -42.61 6.73 -4.69
CA ALA A 7 -41.20 6.65 -4.99
C ALA A 7 -40.56 7.86 -4.31
N ALA A 8 -40.07 7.67 -3.08
CA ALA A 8 -39.19 8.61 -2.42
C ALA A 8 -37.90 8.64 -3.26
N THR A 9 -37.92 9.42 -4.34
CA THR A 9 -36.71 9.87 -4.99
C THR A 9 -36.01 10.71 -3.94
N VAL A 10 -34.98 10.13 -3.30
CA VAL A 10 -34.14 10.85 -2.35
C VAL A 10 -33.55 12.02 -3.13
N ALA A 11 -34.12 13.21 -2.93
CA ALA A 11 -33.62 14.43 -3.52
C ALA A 11 -32.29 14.74 -2.83
N VAL A 12 -31.19 14.35 -3.46
CA VAL A 12 -29.84 14.68 -3.01
C VAL A 12 -29.68 16.18 -3.12
N GLN A 13 -29.63 16.87 -1.98
CA GLN A 13 -29.44 18.31 -1.97
C GLN A 13 -27.93 18.63 -2.18
N PRO A 14 -27.58 19.77 -2.78
CA PRO A 14 -26.17 20.11 -3.06
C PRO A 14 -25.26 20.17 -1.81
N ASN A 15 -25.84 20.51 -0.65
CA ASN A 15 -25.17 20.46 0.65
C ASN A 15 -24.87 19.02 1.10
N ASP A 16 -25.75 18.06 0.85
CA ASP A 16 -25.52 16.64 1.16
C ASP A 16 -24.34 16.08 0.38
N VAL A 17 -24.24 16.40 -0.92
CA VAL A 17 -23.09 16.02 -1.76
C VAL A 17 -21.81 16.63 -1.22
N THR A 18 -21.84 17.91 -0.87
CA THR A 18 -20.67 18.62 -0.35
C THR A 18 -20.18 18.00 0.96
N MET A 19 -21.08 17.65 1.86
CA MET A 19 -20.76 17.00 3.12
C MET A 19 -20.17 15.59 2.91
N VAL A 20 -20.76 14.79 2.01
CA VAL A 20 -20.25 13.46 1.68
C VAL A 20 -18.87 13.51 1.05
N VAL A 21 -18.61 14.46 0.14
CA VAL A 21 -17.28 14.62 -0.48
C VAL A 21 -16.24 15.06 0.53
N MET A 22 -16.57 16.00 1.43
CA MET A 22 -15.66 16.45 2.49
C MET A 22 -15.31 15.32 3.47
N VAL A 23 -16.32 14.63 4.00
CA VAL A 23 -16.12 13.56 4.98
C VAL A 23 -15.47 12.34 4.31
N GLY A 24 -15.97 11.95 3.14
CA GLY A 24 -15.43 10.83 2.36
C GLY A 24 -13.99 11.08 1.92
N GLY A 25 -13.68 12.30 1.48
CA GLY A 25 -12.33 12.73 1.11
C GLY A 25 -11.36 12.65 2.29
N MET A 26 -11.78 13.06 3.49
CA MET A 26 -10.96 12.97 4.70
C MET A 26 -10.66 11.51 5.07
N VAL A 27 -11.67 10.64 5.08
CA VAL A 27 -11.49 9.21 5.39
C VAL A 27 -10.55 8.55 4.37
N PHE A 28 -10.76 8.83 3.07
CA PHE A 28 -9.89 8.33 2.02
C PHE A 28 -8.45 8.79 2.18
N ALA A 29 -8.23 10.07 2.50
CA ALA A 29 -6.90 10.63 2.73
C ALA A 29 -6.17 9.91 3.88
N ILE A 30 -6.87 9.66 4.99
CA ILE A 30 -6.30 8.92 6.13
C ILE A 30 -5.89 7.51 5.72
N ILE A 31 -6.77 6.77 5.02
CA ILE A 31 -6.47 5.41 4.55
C ILE A 31 -5.27 5.41 3.61
N ALA A 32 -5.21 6.35 2.66
CA ALA A 32 -4.10 6.46 1.72
C ALA A 32 -2.77 6.75 2.43
N ILE A 33 -2.77 7.64 3.42
CA ILE A 33 -1.57 7.97 4.21
C ILE A 33 -1.10 6.74 4.98
N VAL A 34 -1.99 6.08 5.73
CA VAL A 34 -1.64 4.89 6.51
C VAL A 34 -1.13 3.77 5.58
N GLY A 35 -1.83 3.53 4.47
CA GLY A 35 -1.41 2.56 3.46
C GLY A 35 0.00 2.84 2.94
N SER A 36 0.32 4.11 2.67
CA SER A 36 1.66 4.49 2.19
C SER A 36 2.76 4.17 3.21
N TYR A 37 2.50 4.34 4.50
CA TYR A 37 3.45 4.00 5.56
C TYR A 37 3.63 2.50 5.71
N VAL A 38 2.53 1.74 5.69
CA VAL A 38 2.58 0.27 5.76
C VAL A 38 3.41 -0.30 4.61
N THR A 39 3.18 0.17 3.37
CA THR A 39 3.96 -0.27 2.20
C THR A 39 5.45 0.02 2.38
N LYS A 40 5.83 1.18 2.93
CA LYS A 40 7.24 1.50 3.21
C LYS A 40 7.84 0.55 4.24
N ILE A 41 7.12 0.28 5.33
CA ILE A 41 7.60 -0.63 6.40
C ILE A 41 7.79 -2.05 5.86
N VAL A 42 6.80 -2.57 5.13
CA VAL A 42 6.86 -3.91 4.53
C VAL A 42 8.05 -4.01 3.58
N ARG A 43 8.28 -2.99 2.75
CA ARG A 43 9.40 -2.95 1.83
C ARG A 43 10.74 -2.98 2.57
N VAL A 44 10.92 -2.17 3.60
CA VAL A 44 12.19 -2.17 4.38
C VAL A 44 12.42 -3.54 5.02
N ARG A 45 11.40 -4.11 5.66
CA ARG A 45 11.49 -5.43 6.28
C ARG A 45 11.79 -6.54 5.28
N SER A 46 11.18 -6.52 4.10
CA SER A 46 11.46 -7.53 3.07
C SER A 46 12.90 -7.43 2.58
N PHE A 47 13.45 -6.22 2.42
CA PHE A 47 14.85 -6.04 2.05
C PHE A 47 15.82 -6.54 3.13
N GLU A 48 15.55 -6.25 4.40
CA GLU A 48 16.37 -6.73 5.52
C GLU A 48 16.31 -8.26 5.64
N ALA A 49 15.13 -8.85 5.50
CA ALA A 49 14.94 -10.30 5.51
C ALA A 49 15.73 -10.98 4.39
N SER A 50 15.58 -10.51 3.15
CA SER A 50 16.34 -11.07 2.01
C SER A 50 17.85 -10.92 2.18
N ARG A 51 18.34 -9.80 2.73
CA ARG A 51 19.78 -9.62 3.03
C ARG A 51 20.27 -10.64 4.05
N ARG A 52 19.47 -10.93 5.07
CA ARG A 52 19.79 -11.92 6.09
C ARG A 52 19.82 -13.34 5.50
N GLU A 53 18.86 -13.68 4.66
CA GLU A 53 18.84 -14.97 3.96
C GLU A 53 20.06 -15.15 3.05
N ILE A 54 20.40 -14.13 2.25
CA ILE A 54 21.60 -14.16 1.42
C ILE A 54 22.86 -14.37 2.28
N SER A 55 22.97 -13.69 3.42
CA SER A 55 24.12 -13.87 4.32
C SER A 55 24.21 -15.29 4.90
N ALA A 56 23.06 -15.91 5.18
CA ALA A 56 23.01 -17.30 5.64
C ALA A 56 23.47 -18.26 4.54
N TYR A 57 23.01 -18.07 3.30
CA TYR A 57 23.42 -18.90 2.16
C TYR A 57 24.91 -18.77 1.83
N VAL A 58 25.50 -17.59 2.01
CA VAL A 58 26.95 -17.41 1.90
C VAL A 58 27.69 -18.14 3.02
N ALA A 59 27.19 -18.06 4.26
CA ALA A 59 27.79 -18.74 5.41
C ALA A 59 27.69 -20.27 5.31
N GLU A 60 26.60 -20.78 4.74
CA GLU A 60 26.39 -22.21 4.43
C GLU A 60 27.19 -22.66 3.21
N GLY A 61 27.72 -21.74 2.41
CA GLY A 61 28.47 -22.02 1.18
C GLY A 61 27.59 -22.45 0.00
N THR A 62 26.26 -22.27 0.08
CA THR A 62 25.33 -22.60 -1.01
C THR A 62 25.29 -21.53 -2.10
N ILE A 63 25.78 -20.32 -1.80
CA ILE A 63 25.98 -19.22 -2.75
C ILE A 63 27.39 -18.63 -2.54
N SER A 64 28.07 -18.26 -3.63
CA SER A 64 29.38 -17.58 -3.57
C SER A 64 29.25 -16.14 -3.08
N ALA A 65 30.30 -15.59 -2.46
CA ALA A 65 30.32 -14.20 -2.05
C ALA A 65 30.19 -13.24 -3.25
N GLU A 66 30.81 -13.56 -4.40
CA GLU A 66 30.63 -12.76 -5.62
C GLU A 66 29.18 -12.75 -6.08
N ASP A 67 28.49 -13.88 -6.10
CA ASP A 67 27.11 -13.93 -6.56
C ASP A 67 26.15 -13.25 -5.59
N ALA A 68 26.40 -13.34 -4.28
CA ALA A 68 25.68 -12.57 -3.28
C ALA A 68 25.79 -11.06 -3.54
N THR A 69 26.97 -10.55 -3.92
CA THR A 69 27.12 -9.12 -4.24
C THR A 69 26.30 -8.71 -5.47
N LYS A 70 26.22 -9.56 -6.50
CA LYS A 70 25.41 -9.33 -7.69
C LYS A 70 23.91 -9.33 -7.36
N LEU A 71 23.46 -10.26 -6.52
CA LEU A 71 22.07 -10.33 -6.06
C LEU A 71 21.67 -9.08 -5.28
N LEU A 72 22.54 -8.63 -4.37
CA LEU A 72 22.31 -7.40 -3.60
C LEU A 72 22.31 -6.15 -4.48
N ALA A 73 23.14 -6.12 -5.52
CA ALA A 73 23.17 -5.02 -6.49
C ALA A 73 21.93 -5.00 -7.40
N ALA A 74 21.41 -6.17 -7.79
CA ALA A 74 20.22 -6.27 -8.64
C ALA A 74 18.95 -5.73 -7.96
N GLY A 75 18.86 -5.84 -6.63
CA GLY A 75 17.74 -5.32 -5.84
C GLY A 75 17.86 -3.84 -5.46
N ALA A 76 18.99 -3.19 -5.72
CA ALA A 76 19.18 -1.78 -5.39
C ALA A 76 18.33 -0.89 -6.32
N PRO A 77 17.64 0.14 -5.80
CA PRO A 77 16.93 1.08 -6.66
C PRO A 77 17.92 1.72 -7.64
N LYS A 78 17.62 1.65 -8.94
CA LYS A 78 18.41 2.36 -9.95
C LYS A 78 18.40 3.85 -9.59
N ALA A 79 19.58 4.42 -9.36
CA ALA A 79 19.74 5.87 -9.29
C ALA A 79 19.21 6.44 -10.62
N LYS A 80 18.26 7.37 -10.53
CA LYS A 80 17.77 8.12 -11.68
C LYS A 80 18.82 9.11 -12.15
#